data_AF-A0A077R652-F1
#
_entry.id   AF-A0A077R652-F1
#
_cell.length_a   1.000
_cell.length_b   1.000
_cell.length_c   1.000
_cell.angle_alpha   90.00
_cell.angle_beta   90.00
_cell.angle_gamma   90.00
#
_symmetry.space_group_name_H-M   'P 1'
#
loop_
_entity.id
_entity.type
_entity.pdbx_description
1 polymer ?
#
loop_
_entity_poly.entity_id
_entity_poly.type
_entity_poly.pdbx_seq_one_letter_code
_entity_poly.pdbx_strand_id
1 'polypeptide(L)'
;MARARGRSNGSTASVNDAVPSISTIQPSANGNHEASPDAGSSRDTFNYRSVTLAATDALPYYDRELELQPGLRSRVDALIASEQATLPLLDESRLPPAYKPFSNRPDLAAELERVASGAPPSPALDTSRYTLPSPPEGESASLELWQAAVDSAHAQLGHMDVRLKNIELLKKYGSNHWRLSNFQQEQDIRLLSEQVEAVKSETNEINRLRQKDQTAAGTKLGILEKRWTDLISRGLQLEVARITTESEIEGLRTKKRKLEGQLAQMQ
;
A
#
# COMPACT_ATOMS: atom_id res chain seq x y z
N MET A 1 -34.94 -47.72 -1.58
CA MET A 1 -34.93 -48.14 -0.16
C MET A 1 -34.57 -46.90 0.66
N ALA A 2 -35.50 -46.08 1.14
CA ALA A 2 -36.52 -46.33 2.18
C ALA A 2 -35.89 -46.77 3.52
N ARG A 3 -35.82 -45.82 4.47
CA ARG A 3 -35.94 -45.90 5.95
C ARG A 3 -34.94 -44.95 6.61
N ALA A 4 -35.15 -44.37 7.79
CA ALA A 4 -36.32 -43.92 8.54
C ALA A 4 -35.74 -43.27 9.81
N ARG A 5 -36.24 -42.09 10.15
CA ARG A 5 -36.41 -41.46 11.48
C ARG A 5 -35.72 -42.08 12.71
N GLY A 6 -35.13 -41.21 13.54
CA GLY A 6 -34.94 -41.47 14.97
C GLY A 6 -34.49 -40.23 15.75
N ARG A 7 -35.46 -39.50 16.31
CA ARG A 7 -35.27 -38.52 17.40
C ARG A 7 -35.37 -39.27 18.73
N SER A 8 -34.53 -38.96 19.72
CA SER A 8 -34.83 -39.17 21.14
C SER A 8 -34.13 -38.10 22.00
N ASN A 9 -34.84 -37.65 23.04
CA ASN A 9 -34.53 -36.57 23.97
C ASN A 9 -34.00 -37.12 25.32
N GLY A 10 -33.27 -36.26 26.05
CA GLY A 10 -33.17 -36.19 27.52
C GLY A 10 -32.20 -37.19 28.18
N SER A 11 -31.66 -36.98 29.38
CA SER A 11 -31.44 -35.83 30.28
C SER A 11 -30.54 -36.34 31.43
N THR A 12 -29.80 -35.44 32.09
CA THR A 12 -29.16 -35.53 33.42
C THR A 12 -28.18 -36.66 33.77
N ALA A 13 -26.94 -36.31 34.15
CA ALA A 13 -26.31 -36.73 35.41
C ALA A 13 -25.04 -35.90 35.69
N SER A 14 -25.02 -35.28 36.87
CA SER A 14 -23.92 -34.55 37.49
C SER A 14 -22.94 -35.55 38.13
N VAL A 15 -21.63 -35.34 37.92
CA VAL A 15 -20.59 -35.84 38.83
C VAL A 15 -19.54 -34.74 38.98
N ASN A 16 -19.42 -34.26 40.21
CA ASN A 16 -18.38 -33.36 40.69
C ASN A 16 -17.05 -34.11 40.69
N ASP A 17 -15.94 -33.44 40.34
CA ASP A 17 -14.68 -33.74 41.01
C ASP A 17 -13.72 -32.55 41.01
N ALA A 18 -13.01 -32.47 42.13
CA ALA A 18 -12.38 -31.31 42.70
C ALA A 18 -11.01 -30.95 42.07
N VAL A 19 -10.75 -29.65 42.05
CA VAL A 19 -9.45 -29.01 41.81
C VAL A 19 -8.51 -29.27 42.98
N PRO A 20 -7.20 -29.55 42.75
CA PRO A 20 -6.17 -29.22 43.73
C PRO A 20 -5.37 -27.99 43.28
N SER A 21 -5.38 -26.99 44.17
CA SER A 21 -4.59 -25.76 44.11
C SER A 21 -3.11 -26.02 44.34
N ILE A 22 -2.22 -25.42 43.54
CA ILE A 22 -0.79 -25.27 43.87
C ILE A 22 -0.36 -23.82 43.64
N SER A 23 -0.12 -23.18 44.79
CA SER A 23 0.78 -22.06 45.14
C SER A 23 1.11 -20.98 44.10
N THR A 24 0.51 -19.82 44.35
CA THR A 24 0.98 -18.46 44.11
C THR A 24 2.45 -18.25 44.48
N ILE A 25 3.26 -17.74 43.56
CA ILE A 25 4.56 -17.11 43.84
C ILE A 25 4.43 -15.61 43.52
N GLN A 26 4.56 -14.77 44.54
CA GLN A 26 4.66 -13.30 44.43
C GLN A 26 6.03 -12.90 43.86
N PRO A 27 6.12 -11.88 42.98
CA PRO A 27 7.37 -11.22 42.70
C PRO A 27 7.67 -10.14 43.75
N SER A 28 8.83 -10.22 44.39
CA SER A 28 9.38 -9.16 45.26
C SER A 28 9.83 -7.96 44.44
N ALA A 29 9.47 -6.77 44.91
CA ALA A 29 9.91 -5.48 44.40
C ALA A 29 11.26 -5.08 45.03
N ASN A 30 12.25 -4.76 44.19
CA ASN A 30 13.11 -3.55 44.22
C ASN A 30 14.47 -3.82 43.57
N GLY A 31 14.80 -3.00 42.58
CA GLY A 31 16.11 -2.96 41.94
C GLY A 31 16.04 -2.14 40.66
N ASN A 32 16.30 -0.85 40.77
CA ASN A 32 16.36 0.13 39.68
C ASN A 32 17.31 -0.36 38.57
N HIS A 33 16.76 -0.57 37.37
CA HIS A 33 17.53 -0.59 36.14
C HIS A 33 16.91 0.42 35.17
N GLU A 34 17.71 1.43 34.83
CA GLU A 34 17.46 2.42 33.81
C GLU A 34 16.95 1.76 32.53
N ALA A 35 15.81 2.25 32.03
CA ALA A 35 15.26 1.82 30.76
C ALA A 35 16.15 2.33 29.62
N SER A 36 16.97 1.45 29.05
CA SER A 36 17.60 1.67 27.75
C SER A 36 16.52 1.83 26.67
N PRO A 37 16.52 2.91 25.86
CA PRO A 37 15.47 3.18 24.89
C PRO A 37 15.78 2.55 23.52
N ASP A 38 16.31 1.33 23.47
CA ASP A 38 16.70 0.67 22.21
C ASP A 38 15.89 -0.61 21.99
N ALA A 39 14.58 -0.46 21.87
CA ALA A 39 13.72 -1.41 21.18
C ALA A 39 13.09 -0.68 19.98
N GLY A 40 13.93 -0.46 18.96
CA GLY A 40 13.51 0.02 17.66
C GLY A 40 12.58 -0.98 16.98
N SER A 41 11.29 -0.94 17.32
CA SER A 41 10.25 -1.10 16.30
C SER A 41 10.70 -0.23 15.13
N SER A 42 10.81 -0.80 13.94
CA SER A 42 11.05 -0.08 12.69
C SER A 42 9.92 0.92 12.49
N ARG A 43 9.97 2.01 13.24
CA ARG A 43 9.06 3.13 13.18
C ARG A 43 9.33 3.75 11.83
N ASP A 44 8.36 3.66 10.93
CA ASP A 44 8.35 4.50 9.74
C ASP A 44 8.73 5.92 10.17
N THR A 45 9.94 6.34 9.81
CA THR A 45 10.44 7.71 10.05
C THR A 45 9.77 8.71 9.11
N PHE A 46 8.86 8.21 8.26
CA PHE A 46 8.03 9.02 7.39
C PHE A 46 6.95 9.67 8.24
N ASN A 47 7.23 10.90 8.67
CA ASN A 47 6.23 11.77 9.26
C ASN A 47 5.20 12.11 8.17
N TYR A 48 4.14 11.32 8.05
CA TYR A 48 3.05 11.57 7.13
C TYR A 48 2.34 12.84 7.57
N ARG A 49 2.57 13.95 6.86
CA ARG A 49 1.74 15.14 7.03
C ARG A 49 0.35 14.81 6.52
N SER A 50 -0.63 14.75 7.41
CA SER A 50 -2.03 14.56 7.03
C SER A 50 -2.46 15.75 6.17
N VAL A 51 -2.61 15.53 4.87
CA VAL A 51 -3.16 16.53 3.96
C VAL A 51 -4.68 16.44 4.07
N THR A 52 -5.31 17.43 4.69
CA THR A 52 -6.76 17.65 4.59
C THR A 52 -7.07 18.13 3.18
N LEU A 53 -7.39 17.18 2.30
CA LEU A 53 -7.97 17.46 1.00
C LEU A 53 -9.43 17.86 1.19
N ALA A 54 -9.90 18.83 0.39
CA ALA A 54 -11.33 19.12 0.30
C ALA A 54 -12.07 17.83 -0.13
N ALA A 55 -13.28 17.62 0.38
CA ALA A 55 -14.10 16.48 0.01
C ALA A 55 -14.45 16.58 -1.49
N THR A 56 -13.69 15.88 -2.33
CA THR A 56 -13.95 15.80 -3.77
C THR A 56 -15.14 14.86 -3.99
N ASP A 57 -16.24 15.41 -4.49
CA ASP A 57 -17.45 14.65 -4.83
C ASP A 57 -17.32 14.07 -6.24
N ALA A 58 -16.61 12.95 -6.35
CA ALA A 58 -16.52 12.15 -7.58
C ALA A 58 -16.93 10.71 -7.26
N LEU A 59 -17.68 10.05 -8.16
CA LEU A 59 -18.23 8.71 -7.93
C LEU A 59 -17.61 7.67 -8.88
N PRO A 60 -16.34 7.22 -8.67
CA PRO A 60 -15.66 6.27 -9.55
C PRO A 60 -16.44 5.00 -9.90
N TYR A 61 -17.24 4.45 -8.98
CA TYR A 61 -18.01 3.23 -9.23
C TYR A 61 -19.31 3.45 -10.02
N TYR A 62 -19.73 4.71 -10.21
CA TYR A 62 -20.94 5.08 -10.95
C TYR A 62 -20.60 5.83 -12.26
N ASP A 63 -19.65 6.75 -12.21
CA ASP A 63 -19.24 7.61 -13.33
C ASP A 63 -18.34 6.85 -14.31
N ARG A 64 -18.95 6.18 -15.30
CA ARG A 64 -18.24 5.39 -16.32
C ARG A 64 -17.94 6.16 -17.61
N GLU A 65 -18.19 7.47 -17.63
CA GLU A 65 -18.08 8.29 -18.83
C GLU A 65 -16.65 8.31 -19.42
N LEU A 66 -15.64 8.32 -18.56
CA LEU A 66 -14.22 8.24 -18.96
C LEU A 66 -13.88 6.92 -19.65
N GLU A 67 -14.58 5.83 -19.32
CA GLU A 67 -14.41 4.51 -19.96
C GLU A 67 -15.24 4.39 -21.24
N LEU A 68 -16.46 4.93 -21.24
CA LEU A 68 -17.43 4.78 -22.33
C LEU A 68 -17.15 5.73 -23.50
N GLN A 69 -16.66 6.94 -23.24
CA GLN A 69 -16.38 7.94 -24.28
C GLN A 69 -14.91 7.90 -24.71
N PRO A 70 -14.60 7.44 -25.94
CA PRO A 70 -13.22 7.45 -26.42
C PRO A 70 -12.70 8.88 -26.56
N GLY A 71 -11.49 9.13 -26.08
CA GLY A 71 -10.82 10.45 -26.17
C GLY A 71 -11.23 11.47 -25.10
N LEU A 72 -12.17 11.16 -24.20
CA LEU A 72 -12.51 12.06 -23.10
C LEU A 72 -11.33 12.21 -22.11
N ARG A 73 -10.66 11.10 -21.79
CA ARG A 73 -9.49 11.10 -20.90
C ARG A 73 -8.35 11.97 -21.43
N SER A 74 -8.00 11.83 -22.71
CA SER A 74 -6.93 12.65 -23.31
C SER A 74 -7.28 14.14 -23.34
N ARG A 75 -8.56 14.48 -23.54
CA ARG A 75 -9.03 15.87 -23.45
C ARG A 75 -8.90 16.42 -22.02
N VAL A 76 -9.28 15.64 -21.02
CA VAL A 76 -9.13 16.02 -19.60
C VAL A 76 -7.65 16.20 -19.25
N ASP A 77 -6.79 15.26 -19.66
CA ASP A 77 -5.34 15.34 -19.42
C ASP A 77 -4.72 16.60 -20.08
N ALA A 78 -5.17 16.96 -21.28
CA ALA A 78 -4.71 18.19 -21.96
C ALA A 78 -5.12 19.47 -21.20
N LEU A 79 -6.34 19.50 -20.65
CA LEU A 79 -6.80 20.63 -19.82
C LEU A 79 -6.03 20.71 -18.50
N ILE A 80 -5.76 19.57 -17.87
CA ILE A 80 -4.92 19.50 -16.67
C ILE A 80 -3.52 20.03 -16.98
N ALA A 81 -2.93 19.63 -18.11
CA ALA A 81 -1.61 20.09 -18.52
C ALA A 81 -1.58 21.61 -18.78
N SER A 82 -2.64 22.18 -19.37
CA SER A 82 -2.72 23.64 -19.56
C SER A 82 -2.80 24.41 -18.23
N GLU A 83 -3.53 23.89 -17.24
CA GLU A 83 -3.59 24.50 -15.90
C GLU A 83 -2.30 24.26 -15.12
N GLN A 84 -1.65 23.11 -15.27
CA GLN A 84 -0.34 22.88 -14.65
C GLN A 84 0.73 23.83 -15.18
N ALA A 85 0.63 24.27 -16.43
CA ALA A 85 1.54 25.25 -17.00
C ALA A 85 1.33 26.68 -16.44
N THR A 86 0.13 27.00 -15.96
CA THR A 86 -0.18 28.30 -15.34
C THR A 86 0.08 28.31 -13.83
N LEU A 87 0.05 27.15 -13.18
CA LEU A 87 0.32 27.02 -11.75
C LEU A 87 1.81 27.24 -11.43
N PRO A 88 2.11 27.89 -10.29
CA PRO A 88 3.48 27.99 -9.81
C PRO A 88 4.03 26.60 -9.46
N LEU A 89 5.34 26.40 -9.71
CA LEU A 89 6.03 25.17 -9.34
C LEU A 89 5.83 24.88 -7.84
N LEU A 90 5.49 23.63 -7.51
CA LEU A 90 5.15 23.23 -6.15
C LEU A 90 6.33 23.49 -5.20
N ASP A 91 6.05 24.03 -4.02
CA ASP A 91 7.07 24.28 -2.99
C ASP A 91 7.68 22.94 -2.51
N GLU A 92 8.97 22.75 -2.79
CA GLU A 92 9.76 21.57 -2.41
C GLU A 92 9.78 21.34 -0.89
N SER A 93 9.39 22.35 -0.09
CA SER A 93 9.25 22.23 1.37
C SER A 93 8.24 21.17 1.82
N ARG A 94 7.34 20.72 0.93
CA ARG A 94 6.39 19.62 1.20
C ARG A 94 7.01 18.25 1.05
N LEU A 95 8.09 18.12 0.30
CA LEU A 95 8.78 16.85 0.11
C LEU A 95 9.69 16.60 1.31
N PRO A 96 9.75 15.36 1.83
CA PRO A 96 10.78 15.03 2.81
C PRO A 96 12.17 15.26 2.18
N PRO A 97 13.16 15.70 2.96
CA PRO A 97 14.51 15.88 2.45
C PRO A 97 15.02 14.55 1.88
N ALA A 98 15.74 14.62 0.77
CA ALA A 98 16.31 13.44 0.14
C ALA A 98 17.14 12.64 1.16
N TYR A 99 16.82 11.35 1.31
CA TYR A 99 17.55 10.47 2.21
C TYR A 99 19.00 10.33 1.72
N LYS A 100 19.95 10.68 2.59
CA LYS A 100 21.38 10.55 2.32
C LYS A 100 21.90 9.28 3.00
N PRO A 101 22.09 8.17 2.26
CA PRO A 101 22.66 6.96 2.82
C PRO A 101 24.06 7.25 3.37
N PHE A 102 24.41 6.59 4.48
CA PHE A 102 25.72 6.71 5.12
C PHE A 102 26.09 8.14 5.58
N SER A 103 25.10 8.94 6.00
CA SER A 103 25.34 10.29 6.57
C SER A 103 26.39 10.30 7.71
N ASN A 104 26.47 9.23 8.49
CA ASN A 104 27.43 9.09 9.60
C ASN A 104 28.79 8.50 9.19
N ARG A 105 28.93 7.99 7.95
CA ARG A 105 30.13 7.29 7.48
C ARG A 105 30.53 7.78 6.08
N PRO A 106 31.40 8.79 5.98
CA PRO A 106 31.81 9.35 4.69
C PRO A 106 32.52 8.32 3.80
N ASP A 107 33.23 7.36 4.40
CA ASP A 107 33.91 6.28 3.69
C ASP A 107 32.94 5.43 2.85
N LEU A 108 31.77 5.10 3.42
CA LEU A 108 30.76 4.30 2.73
C LEU A 108 29.97 5.12 1.71
N ALA A 109 29.80 6.42 1.96
CA ALA A 109 29.22 7.32 0.98
C ALA A 109 30.12 7.45 -0.27
N ALA A 110 31.43 7.62 -0.07
CA ALA A 110 32.41 7.66 -1.15
C ALA A 110 32.45 6.33 -1.95
N GLU A 111 32.36 5.19 -1.26
CA GLU A 111 32.25 3.88 -1.92
C GLU A 111 30.95 3.72 -2.72
N LEU A 112 29.83 4.21 -2.20
CA LEU A 112 28.56 4.21 -2.93
C LEU A 112 28.66 5.07 -4.21
N GLU A 113 29.27 6.26 -4.13
CA GLU A 113 29.52 7.13 -5.29
C GLU A 113 30.48 6.47 -6.30
N ARG A 114 31.52 5.80 -5.82
CA ARG A 114 32.45 5.01 -6.65
C ARG A 114 31.72 3.88 -7.39
N VAL A 115 30.85 3.14 -6.71
CA VAL A 115 30.07 2.07 -7.32
C VAL A 115 29.05 2.64 -8.31
N ALA A 116 28.39 3.75 -7.97
CA ALA A 116 27.45 4.43 -8.85
C ALA A 116 28.10 4.95 -10.14
N SER A 117 29.35 5.40 -10.06
CA SER A 117 30.16 5.79 -11.24
C SER A 117 30.73 4.60 -12.02
N GLY A 118 30.47 3.35 -11.59
CA GLY A 118 30.94 2.14 -12.26
C GLY A 118 32.45 1.91 -12.16
N ALA A 119 33.15 2.63 -11.27
CA ALA A 119 34.57 2.46 -11.09
C ALA A 119 34.88 1.10 -10.43
N PRO A 120 35.94 0.39 -10.85
CA PRO A 120 36.29 -0.90 -10.28
C PRO A 120 36.69 -0.78 -8.80
N PRO A 121 36.53 -1.85 -7.99
CA PRO A 121 36.95 -1.89 -6.59
C PRO A 121 38.42 -1.49 -6.41
N SER A 122 38.69 -0.56 -5.50
CA SER A 122 40.05 -0.18 -5.09
C SER A 122 40.12 -0.26 -3.56
N PRO A 123 40.94 -1.15 -2.98
CA PRO A 123 41.81 -2.14 -3.63
C PRO A 123 41.02 -3.34 -4.20
N ALA A 124 41.56 -3.97 -5.24
CA ALA A 124 41.10 -5.28 -5.69
C ALA A 124 41.22 -6.29 -4.54
N LEU A 125 40.28 -7.25 -4.45
CA LEU A 125 40.32 -8.30 -3.45
C LEU A 125 41.64 -9.08 -3.60
N ASP A 126 42.52 -8.95 -2.61
CA ASP A 126 43.80 -9.63 -2.60
C ASP A 126 43.61 -11.13 -2.31
N THR A 127 43.73 -11.95 -3.34
CA THR A 127 43.70 -13.41 -3.24
C THR A 127 45.07 -14.02 -2.99
N SER A 128 46.15 -13.22 -3.09
CA SER A 128 47.54 -13.70 -2.94
C SER A 128 47.84 -14.19 -1.51
N ARG A 129 47.09 -13.70 -0.52
CA ARG A 129 47.19 -14.13 0.88
C ARG A 129 46.81 -15.60 1.09
N TYR A 130 45.95 -16.16 0.24
CA TYR A 130 45.46 -17.54 0.36
C TYR A 130 46.23 -18.54 -0.51
N THR A 131 47.19 -18.06 -1.31
CA THR A 131 48.10 -18.93 -2.03
C THR A 131 49.37 -19.12 -1.20
N LEU A 132 50.08 -20.23 -1.42
CA LEU A 132 51.38 -20.49 -0.79
C LEU A 132 52.46 -20.16 -1.84
N PRO A 133 52.81 -18.88 -2.10
CA PRO A 133 53.81 -18.56 -3.10
C PRO A 133 55.19 -19.02 -2.60
N SER A 134 55.87 -19.83 -3.40
CA SER A 134 57.30 -20.02 -3.24
C SER A 134 58.02 -18.69 -3.48
N PRO A 135 59.18 -18.45 -2.84
CA PRO A 135 59.97 -17.25 -3.08
C PRO A 135 60.26 -17.10 -4.59
N PRO A 136 60.16 -15.88 -5.16
CA PRO A 136 60.24 -15.67 -6.61
C PRO A 136 61.59 -16.06 -7.23
N GLU A 137 62.67 -16.05 -6.43
CA GLU A 137 64.03 -16.41 -6.85
C GLU A 137 64.38 -17.88 -6.56
N GLY A 138 63.40 -18.68 -6.11
CA GLY A 138 63.60 -20.09 -5.77
C GLY A 138 64.72 -20.29 -4.75
N GLU A 139 65.66 -21.19 -5.06
CA GLU A 139 66.79 -21.53 -4.18
C GLU A 139 67.78 -20.37 -3.96
N SER A 140 67.77 -19.35 -4.83
CA SER A 140 68.67 -18.18 -4.73
C SER A 140 68.08 -17.02 -3.92
N ALA A 141 66.86 -17.18 -3.38
CA ALA A 141 66.19 -16.11 -2.64
C ALA A 141 66.86 -15.79 -1.30
N SER A 142 66.73 -14.53 -0.87
CA SER A 142 67.25 -14.07 0.42
C SER A 142 66.61 -14.81 1.62
N LEU A 143 67.35 -14.88 2.73
CA LEU A 143 66.88 -15.51 3.96
C LEU A 143 65.55 -14.91 4.47
N GLU A 144 65.38 -13.60 4.30
CA GLU A 144 64.16 -12.88 4.71
C GLU A 144 62.93 -13.30 3.90
N LEU A 145 63.08 -13.53 2.59
CA LEU A 145 61.98 -14.00 1.74
C LEU A 145 61.58 -15.45 2.08
N TRP A 146 62.55 -16.29 2.43
CA TRP A 146 62.28 -17.64 2.92
C TRP A 146 61.57 -17.64 4.28
N GLN A 147 61.96 -16.77 5.21
CA GLN A 147 61.28 -16.61 6.50
C GLN A 147 59.83 -16.15 6.32
N ALA A 148 59.59 -15.14 5.47
CA ALA A 148 58.24 -14.67 5.17
C ALA A 148 57.34 -15.76 4.55
N ALA A 149 57.90 -16.61 3.69
CA ALA A 149 57.18 -17.76 3.11
C ALA A 149 56.83 -18.82 4.17
N VAL A 150 57.75 -19.10 5.09
CA VAL A 150 57.53 -20.04 6.21
C VAL A 150 56.47 -19.50 7.18
N ASP A 151 56.53 -18.22 7.55
CA ASP A 151 55.54 -17.59 8.42
C ASP A 151 54.15 -17.59 7.78
N SER A 152 54.07 -17.31 6.48
CA SER A 152 52.83 -17.40 5.71
C SER A 152 52.27 -18.83 5.70
N ALA A 153 53.13 -19.84 5.54
CA ALA A 153 52.72 -21.24 5.59
C ALA A 153 52.25 -21.67 6.98
N HIS A 154 52.89 -21.18 8.04
CA HIS A 154 52.47 -21.44 9.42
C HIS A 154 51.09 -20.82 9.70
N ALA A 155 50.87 -19.58 9.25
CA ALA A 155 49.57 -18.92 9.37
C ALA A 155 48.47 -19.69 8.61
N GLN A 156 48.76 -20.19 7.40
CA GLN A 156 47.81 -20.98 6.63
C GLN A 156 47.49 -22.33 7.29
N LEU A 157 48.48 -23.01 7.87
CA LEU A 157 48.25 -24.22 8.65
C LEU A 157 47.31 -23.97 9.83
N GLY A 158 47.52 -22.87 10.56
CA GLY A 158 46.62 -22.45 11.64
C GLY A 158 45.19 -22.19 11.16
N HIS A 159 45.03 -21.50 10.02
CA HIS A 159 43.72 -21.29 9.41
C HIS A 159 43.04 -22.61 8.98
N MET A 160 43.80 -23.57 8.46
CA MET A 160 43.26 -24.88 8.08
C MET A 160 42.80 -25.69 9.29
N ASP A 161 43.52 -25.63 10.41
CA ASP A 161 43.10 -26.25 11.67
C ASP A 161 41.79 -25.64 12.21
N VAL A 162 41.69 -24.30 12.23
CA VAL A 162 40.43 -23.63 12.60
C VAL A 162 39.29 -23.99 11.64
N ARG A 163 39.56 -24.04 10.33
CA ARG A 163 38.57 -24.46 9.34
C ARG A 163 38.10 -25.89 9.57
N LEU A 164 39.00 -26.81 9.90
CA LEU A 164 38.65 -28.19 10.21
C LEU A 164 37.71 -28.27 11.41
N LYS A 165 38.06 -27.60 12.51
CA LYS A 165 37.22 -27.48 13.72
C LYS A 165 35.83 -26.91 13.41
N ASN A 166 35.76 -25.87 12.59
CA ASN A 166 34.49 -25.28 12.15
C ASN A 166 33.66 -26.25 11.29
N ILE A 167 34.31 -27.01 10.39
CA ILE A 167 33.64 -28.03 9.57
C ILE A 167 33.13 -29.18 10.45
N GLU A 168 33.86 -29.59 11.47
CA GLU A 168 33.40 -30.62 12.42
C GLU A 168 32.16 -30.15 13.20
N LEU A 169 32.15 -28.90 13.66
CA LEU A 169 30.97 -28.28 14.28
C LEU A 169 29.80 -28.23 13.30
N LEU A 170 30.05 -27.83 12.05
CA LEU A 170 29.02 -27.78 11.00
C LEU A 170 28.48 -29.17 10.66
N LYS A 171 29.33 -30.19 10.60
CA LYS A 171 28.91 -31.58 10.38
C LYS A 171 28.00 -32.08 11.50
N LYS A 172 28.30 -31.70 12.75
CA LYS A 172 27.53 -32.12 13.93
C LYS A 172 26.20 -31.38 14.08
N TYR A 173 26.16 -30.07 13.84
CA TYR A 173 25.00 -29.22 14.15
C TYR A 173 24.33 -28.56 12.93
N GLY A 174 25.01 -28.49 11.80
CA GLY A 174 24.58 -27.70 10.64
C GLY A 174 23.25 -28.17 10.05
N SER A 175 23.03 -29.48 9.94
CA SER A 175 21.77 -30.02 9.40
C SER A 175 20.56 -29.67 10.27
N ASN A 176 20.70 -29.80 11.60
CA ASN A 176 19.64 -29.48 12.55
C ASN A 176 19.40 -27.97 12.62
N HIS A 177 20.46 -27.16 12.63
CA HIS A 177 20.33 -25.70 12.63
C HIS A 177 19.65 -25.20 11.35
N TRP A 178 20.01 -25.76 10.19
CA TRP A 178 19.37 -25.40 8.92
C TRP A 178 17.88 -25.74 8.93
N ARG A 179 17.49 -26.92 9.43
CA ARG A 179 16.08 -27.29 9.56
C ARG A 179 15.31 -26.33 10.47
N LEU A 180 15.90 -25.91 11.59
CA LEU A 180 15.30 -24.93 12.49
C LEU A 180 15.13 -23.57 11.80
N SER A 181 16.15 -23.10 11.08
CA SER A 181 16.07 -21.86 10.30
C SER A 181 14.98 -21.92 9.23
N ASN A 182 14.81 -23.05 8.54
CA ASN A 182 13.73 -23.22 7.57
C ASN A 182 12.36 -23.19 8.27
N PHE A 183 12.21 -23.87 9.42
CA PHE A 183 10.98 -23.82 10.19
C PHE A 183 10.60 -22.39 10.64
N GLN A 184 11.58 -21.60 11.08
CA GLN A 184 11.39 -20.19 11.44
C GLN A 184 10.96 -19.37 10.21
N GLN A 185 11.64 -19.53 9.08
CA GLN A 185 11.29 -18.85 7.84
C GLN A 185 9.88 -19.22 7.34
N GLU A 186 9.50 -20.49 7.44
CA GLU A 186 8.14 -20.94 7.11
C GLU A 186 7.09 -20.29 8.03
N GLN A 187 7.38 -20.14 9.32
CA GLN A 187 6.50 -19.47 10.27
C GLN A 187 6.37 -17.97 9.95
N ASP A 188 7.48 -17.31 9.63
CA ASP A 188 7.48 -15.88 9.26
C ASP A 188 6.67 -15.65 7.97
N ILE A 189 6.83 -16.52 6.97
CA ILE A 189 6.05 -16.48 5.73
C ILE A 189 4.55 -16.61 6.04
N ARG A 190 4.16 -17.53 6.92
CA ARG A 190 2.76 -17.71 7.31
C ARG A 190 2.20 -16.46 7.97
N LEU A 191 2.92 -15.91 8.94
CA LEU A 191 2.52 -14.69 9.66
C LEU A 191 2.36 -13.50 8.70
N LEU A 192 3.33 -13.29 7.81
CA LEU A 192 3.26 -12.24 6.79
C LEU A 192 2.08 -12.45 5.83
N SER A 193 1.84 -13.70 5.41
CA SER A 193 0.71 -14.02 4.53
C SER A 193 -0.65 -13.74 5.19
N GLU A 194 -0.78 -14.04 6.49
CA GLU A 194 -1.98 -13.76 7.28
C GLU A 194 -2.21 -12.24 7.43
N GLN A 195 -1.14 -11.48 7.70
CA GLN A 195 -1.22 -10.02 7.78
C GLN A 195 -1.63 -9.40 6.44
N VAL A 196 -1.06 -9.88 5.33
CA VAL A 196 -1.43 -9.42 3.99
C VAL A 196 -2.90 -9.74 3.70
N GLU A 197 -3.38 -10.92 4.05
CA GLU A 197 -4.78 -11.28 3.84
C GLU A 197 -5.73 -10.47 4.71
N ALA A 198 -5.36 -10.20 5.96
CA ALA A 198 -6.13 -9.32 6.85
C ALA A 198 -6.28 -7.91 6.24
N VAL A 199 -5.18 -7.28 5.81
CA VAL A 199 -5.20 -5.94 5.18
C VAL A 199 -5.98 -5.94 3.86
N LYS A 200 -5.88 -7.01 3.06
CA LYS A 200 -6.69 -7.16 1.84
C LYS A 200 -8.17 -7.26 2.17
N SER A 201 -8.55 -8.03 3.18
CA SER A 201 -9.95 -8.19 3.59
C SER A 201 -10.54 -6.87 4.08
N GLU A 202 -9.79 -6.08 4.86
CA GLU A 202 -10.18 -4.75 5.31
C GLU A 202 -10.35 -3.79 4.13
N THR A 203 -9.37 -3.76 3.22
CA THR A 203 -9.42 -2.94 2.00
C THR A 203 -10.62 -3.31 1.13
N ASN A 204 -10.92 -4.60 0.98
CA ASN A 204 -12.06 -5.09 0.21
C ASN A 204 -13.39 -4.69 0.85
N GLU A 205 -13.50 -4.75 2.17
CA GLU A 205 -14.72 -4.31 2.86
C GLU A 205 -14.92 -2.80 2.73
N ILE A 206 -13.87 -1.99 2.85
CA ILE A 206 -13.92 -0.55 2.60
C ILE A 206 -14.37 -0.27 1.15
N ASN A 207 -13.79 -0.97 0.17
CA ASN A 207 -14.16 -0.81 -1.24
C ASN A 207 -15.62 -1.21 -1.49
N ARG A 208 -16.10 -2.28 -0.84
CA ARG A 208 -17.49 -2.73 -0.92
C ARG A 208 -18.45 -1.70 -0.34
N LEU A 209 -18.14 -1.15 0.83
CA LEU A 209 -18.93 -0.07 1.45
C LEU A 209 -18.95 1.16 0.55
N ARG A 210 -17.79 1.56 0.02
CA ARG A 210 -17.67 2.69 -0.92
C ARG A 210 -18.51 2.46 -2.18
N GLN A 211 -18.47 1.28 -2.77
CA GLN A 211 -19.28 0.94 -3.94
C GLN A 211 -20.78 1.04 -3.64
N LYS A 212 -21.23 0.52 -2.50
CA LYS A 212 -22.63 0.61 -2.06
C LYS A 212 -23.08 2.07 -1.92
N ASP A 213 -22.27 2.90 -1.26
CA ASP A 213 -22.61 4.29 -1.01
C ASP A 213 -22.65 5.10 -2.31
N GLN A 214 -21.65 4.91 -3.19
CA GLN A 214 -21.59 5.60 -4.48
C GLN A 214 -22.72 5.19 -5.42
N THR A 215 -23.07 3.91 -5.49
CA THR A 215 -24.21 3.45 -6.31
C THR A 215 -25.55 3.95 -5.76
N ALA A 216 -25.70 4.02 -4.43
CA ALA A 216 -26.88 4.61 -3.81
C ALA A 216 -26.98 6.13 -4.05
N ALA A 217 -25.86 6.86 -4.05
CA ALA A 217 -25.83 8.28 -4.39
C ALA A 217 -26.12 8.50 -5.89
N GLY A 218 -25.48 7.75 -6.77
CA GLY A 218 -25.68 7.84 -8.23
C GLY A 218 -27.11 7.56 -8.65
N THR A 219 -27.77 6.56 -8.05
CA THR A 219 -29.20 6.31 -8.31
C THR A 219 -30.10 7.47 -7.88
N LYS A 220 -29.81 8.12 -6.75
CA LYS A 220 -30.52 9.34 -6.32
C LYS A 220 -30.30 10.49 -7.30
N LEU A 221 -29.06 10.70 -7.76
CA LEU A 221 -28.74 11.71 -8.77
C LEU A 221 -29.52 11.46 -10.06
N GLY A 222 -29.57 10.23 -10.56
CA GLY A 222 -30.36 9.88 -11.75
C GLY A 222 -31.87 10.11 -11.58
N ILE A 223 -32.43 9.95 -10.37
CA ILE A 223 -33.83 10.30 -10.07
C ILE A 223 -34.02 11.82 -10.09
N LEU A 224 -33.11 12.56 -9.47
CA LEU A 224 -33.16 14.03 -9.44
C LEU A 224 -33.01 14.64 -10.84
N GLU A 225 -32.12 14.08 -11.65
CA GLU A 225 -31.93 14.47 -13.05
C GLU A 225 -33.21 14.26 -13.87
N LYS A 226 -33.82 13.07 -13.79
CA LYS A 226 -35.11 12.80 -14.46
C LYS A 226 -36.21 13.75 -14.00
N ARG A 227 -36.30 14.00 -12.68
CA ARG A 227 -37.27 14.97 -12.14
C ARG A 227 -37.00 16.37 -12.68
N TRP A 228 -35.74 16.75 -12.79
CA TRP A 228 -35.34 18.06 -13.34
C TRP A 228 -35.70 18.17 -14.82
N THR A 229 -35.40 17.17 -15.65
CA THR A 229 -35.80 17.16 -17.06
C THR A 229 -37.32 17.17 -17.24
N ASP A 230 -38.04 16.44 -16.39
CA ASP A 230 -39.51 16.43 -16.39
C ASP A 230 -40.09 17.80 -16.02
N LEU A 231 -39.52 18.48 -15.02
CA LEU A 231 -39.94 19.83 -14.62
C LEU A 231 -39.69 20.85 -15.73
N ILE A 232 -38.54 20.79 -16.40
CA ILE A 232 -38.24 21.64 -17.54
C ILE A 232 -39.23 21.38 -18.68
N SER A 233 -39.46 20.11 -19.02
CA SER A 233 -40.41 19.72 -20.06
C SER A 233 -41.82 20.21 -19.76
N ARG A 234 -42.29 20.05 -18.51
CA ARG A 234 -43.60 20.56 -18.06
C ARG A 234 -43.66 22.09 -18.09
N GLY A 235 -42.60 22.77 -17.68
CA GLY A 235 -42.50 24.23 -17.76
C GLY A 235 -42.65 24.73 -19.20
N LEU A 236 -41.92 24.11 -20.13
CA LEU A 236 -42.02 24.43 -21.55
C LEU A 236 -43.40 24.13 -22.12
N GLN A 237 -44.01 22.99 -21.76
CA GLN A 237 -45.37 22.65 -22.18
C GLN A 237 -46.40 23.67 -21.68
N LEU A 238 -46.26 24.16 -20.44
CA LEU A 238 -47.13 25.19 -19.87
C LEU A 238 -46.94 26.54 -20.59
N GLU A 239 -45.72 26.93 -20.91
CA GLU A 239 -45.46 28.15 -21.68
C GLU A 239 -46.07 28.09 -23.09
N VAL A 240 -45.93 26.94 -23.77
CA VAL A 240 -46.57 26.73 -25.08
C VAL A 240 -48.09 26.80 -24.96
N ALA A 241 -48.69 26.09 -24.00
CA ALA A 241 -50.14 26.11 -23.77
C ALA A 241 -50.65 27.50 -23.41
N ARG A 242 -49.87 28.29 -22.67
CA ARG A 242 -50.19 29.68 -22.37
C ARG A 242 -50.25 30.52 -23.65
N ILE A 243 -49.22 30.42 -24.50
CA ILE A 243 -49.17 31.17 -25.76
C ILE A 243 -50.35 30.78 -26.68
N THR A 244 -50.65 29.49 -26.80
CA THR A 244 -51.77 29.04 -27.64
C THR A 244 -53.12 29.55 -27.12
N THR A 245 -53.37 29.43 -25.81
CA THR A 245 -54.62 29.92 -25.20
C THR A 245 -54.74 31.44 -25.25
N GLU A 246 -53.65 32.20 -25.08
CA GLU A 246 -53.64 33.65 -25.29
C GLU A 246 -54.02 34.01 -26.74
N SER A 247 -53.48 33.29 -27.72
CA SER A 247 -53.82 33.48 -29.14
C SER A 247 -55.29 33.15 -29.47
N GLU A 248 -55.85 32.10 -28.86
CA GLU A 248 -57.25 31.74 -28.99
C GLU A 248 -58.17 32.79 -28.36
N ILE A 249 -57.83 33.29 -27.18
CA ILE A 249 -58.57 34.36 -26.50
C ILE A 249 -58.57 35.63 -27.35
N GLU A 250 -57.42 35.99 -27.92
CA GLU A 250 -57.32 37.14 -28.83
C GLU A 250 -58.19 36.93 -30.08
N GLY A 251 -58.14 35.74 -30.69
CA GLY A 251 -59.02 35.34 -31.79
C GLY A 251 -60.51 35.45 -31.46
N LEU A 252 -60.93 35.02 -30.26
CA LEU A 252 -62.33 35.14 -29.82
C LEU A 252 -62.72 36.59 -29.53
N ARG A 253 -61.82 37.39 -28.91
CA ARG A 253 -62.05 38.82 -28.68
C ARG A 253 -62.24 39.59 -29.98
N THR A 254 -61.46 39.30 -31.02
CA THR A 254 -61.64 39.94 -32.33
C THR A 254 -62.97 39.57 -32.97
N LYS A 255 -63.39 38.29 -32.90
CA LYS A 255 -64.72 37.86 -33.38
C LYS A 255 -65.86 38.56 -32.62
N LYS A 256 -65.77 38.65 -31.29
CA LYS A 256 -66.76 39.36 -30.47
C LYS A 256 -66.88 40.82 -30.90
N ARG A 257 -65.77 41.56 -31.04
CA ARG A 257 -65.77 42.96 -31.52
C ARG A 257 -66.42 43.09 -32.90
N LYS A 258 -66.17 42.16 -33.82
CA LYS A 258 -66.79 42.16 -35.16
C LYS A 258 -68.31 41.99 -35.07
N LEU A 259 -68.78 41.03 -34.26
CA LEU A 259 -70.21 40.80 -34.07
C LEU A 259 -70.91 41.97 -33.38
N GLU A 260 -70.29 42.57 -32.35
CA GLU A 260 -70.81 43.78 -31.70
C GLU A 260 -70.90 44.95 -32.69
N GLY A 261 -69.90 45.12 -33.56
CA GLY A 261 -69.95 46.12 -34.64
C GLY A 261 -71.08 45.86 -35.65
N GLN A 262 -71.31 44.60 -36.03
CA GLN A 262 -72.43 44.23 -36.90
C GLN A 262 -73.79 44.46 -36.25
N LEU A 263 -73.91 44.18 -34.95
CA LEU A 263 -75.15 44.38 -34.19
C LEU A 263 -75.46 45.87 -34.01
N ALA A 264 -74.44 46.70 -33.80
CA ALA A 264 -74.56 48.15 -33.77
C ALA A 264 -74.90 48.77 -35.14
N GLN A 265 -74.65 48.07 -36.25
CA GLN A 265 -75.10 48.49 -37.60
C GLN A 265 -76.54 48.08 -37.91
N MET A 266 -77.14 47.18 -37.11
CA MET A 266 -78.52 46.70 -37.30
C MET A 266 -79.54 47.37 -36.36
N GLN A 267 -79.09 48.26 -35.47
CA GLN A 267 -79.93 49.15 -34.67
C GLN A 267 -79.90 50.57 -35.24
#